data_AF-A0A536U0C8-F1
#
_entry.id   AF-A0A536U0C8-F1
#
_cell.length_a   1.000
_cell.length_b   1.000
_cell.length_c   1.000
_cell.angle_alpha   90.00
_cell.angle_beta   90.00
_cell.angle_gamma   90.00
#
_symmetry.space_group_name_H-M   'P 1'
#
loop_
_entity.id
_entity.type
_entity.pdbx_description
1 polymer ?
#
loop_
_entity_poly.entity_id
_entity_poly.type
_entity_poly.pdbx_seq_one_letter_code
_entity_poly.pdbx_strand_id
1 'polypeptide(L)'
;DAQVLNMRPPEIAAAWGRGDIDATFIWDPVLSTVKKTGKVLMTSGDICKAGACTFDGLIVTRKFAKENPEFMVALVKALAKADADYRGNPKAWTGDAAKVAAVAKWSGAKPEDVPDAMSLYGFPSLQQQASPEWLGGGANGAAAKALAQQANFLKDQGRLTSVAPDYSKNVSVEWVTRAMK
;
A
#
# COMPACT_ATOMS: atom_id res chain seq x y z
N ASP A 1 -18.21 -13.35 17.12
CA ASP A 1 -16.97 -12.80 17.70
C ASP A 1 -15.76 -13.48 17.10
N ALA A 2 -14.64 -12.76 16.97
CA ALA A 2 -13.40 -13.26 16.41
C ALA A 2 -12.22 -12.92 17.32
N GLN A 3 -11.25 -13.83 17.45
CA GLN A 3 -9.99 -13.57 18.16
C GLN A 3 -8.95 -13.06 17.17
N VAL A 4 -8.50 -11.81 17.34
CA VAL A 4 -7.46 -11.22 16.48
C VAL A 4 -6.08 -11.62 17.01
N LEU A 5 -5.32 -12.34 16.18
CA LEU A 5 -3.96 -12.77 16.48
C LEU A 5 -2.95 -11.91 15.72
N ASN A 6 -1.95 -11.38 16.43
CA ASN A 6 -0.87 -10.63 15.80
C ASN A 6 0.22 -11.58 15.30
N MET A 7 0.27 -11.80 13.98
CA MET A 7 1.22 -12.70 13.34
C MET A 7 1.91 -12.02 12.15
N ARG A 8 3.18 -12.31 11.94
CA ARG A 8 3.95 -11.90 10.77
C ARG A 8 3.58 -12.77 9.56
N PRO A 9 3.80 -12.30 8.31
CA PRO A 9 3.41 -13.07 7.12
C PRO A 9 3.92 -14.53 7.09
N PRO A 10 5.18 -14.84 7.44
CA PRO A 10 5.64 -16.24 7.50
C PRO A 10 4.92 -17.09 8.55
N GLU A 11 4.53 -16.49 9.68
CA GLU A 11 3.79 -17.15 10.76
C GLU A 11 2.35 -17.44 10.32
N ILE A 12 1.71 -16.51 9.60
CA ILE A 12 0.38 -16.69 8.99
C ILE A 12 0.41 -17.85 8.00
N ALA A 13 1.39 -17.91 7.10
CA ALA A 13 1.52 -18.99 6.14
C ALA A 13 1.62 -20.36 6.82
N ALA A 14 2.41 -20.46 7.88
CA ALA A 14 2.58 -21.68 8.64
C ALA A 14 1.32 -22.05 9.45
N ALA A 15 0.68 -21.08 10.11
CA ALA A 15 -0.55 -21.28 10.88
C ALA A 15 -1.72 -21.72 9.98
N TRP A 16 -1.88 -21.09 8.81
CA TRP A 16 -2.88 -21.48 7.81
C TRP A 16 -2.65 -22.91 7.33
N GLY A 17 -1.40 -23.26 7.01
CA GLY A 17 -1.05 -24.61 6.55
C GLY A 17 -1.30 -25.70 7.59
N ARG A 18 -1.25 -25.38 8.89
CA ARG A 18 -1.59 -26.29 9.99
C ARG A 18 -3.06 -26.29 10.37
N GLY A 19 -3.85 -25.33 9.89
CA GLY A 19 -5.24 -25.14 10.30
C GLY A 19 -5.40 -24.46 11.66
N ASP A 20 -4.39 -23.74 12.14
CA ASP A 20 -4.44 -23.05 13.44
C ASP A 20 -5.28 -21.74 13.39
N ILE A 21 -5.57 -21.24 12.19
CA ILE A 21 -6.32 -19.99 11.96
C ILE A 21 -7.43 -20.21 10.92
N ASP A 22 -8.61 -19.63 11.17
CA ASP A 22 -9.77 -19.76 10.28
C ASP A 22 -9.81 -18.72 9.15
N ALA A 23 -9.19 -17.57 9.37
CA ALA A 23 -9.20 -16.44 8.45
C ALA A 23 -7.91 -15.61 8.59
N THR A 24 -7.53 -14.92 7.50
CA THR A 24 -6.43 -13.96 7.51
C THR A 24 -6.69 -12.80 6.56
N PHE A 25 -6.13 -11.65 6.89
CA PHE A 25 -6.12 -10.46 6.04
C PHE A 25 -4.66 -10.16 5.68
N ILE A 26 -4.22 -10.58 4.49
CA ILE A 26 -2.81 -10.65 4.12
C ILE A 26 -2.60 -10.34 2.63
N TRP A 27 -1.38 -9.89 2.28
CA TRP A 27 -0.95 -9.61 0.92
C TRP A 27 -0.03 -10.72 0.36
N ASP A 28 0.33 -10.61 -0.92
CA ASP A 28 1.26 -11.54 -1.57
C ASP A 28 2.69 -11.44 -1.01
N PRO A 29 3.45 -12.54 -0.93
CA PRO A 29 3.18 -13.86 -1.54
C PRO A 29 2.32 -14.82 -0.71
N VAL A 30 1.99 -14.45 0.53
CA VAL A 30 1.26 -15.34 1.44
C VAL A 30 -0.20 -15.49 0.98
N LEU A 31 -0.80 -14.41 0.46
CA LEU A 31 -2.16 -14.43 -0.11
C LEU A 31 -2.31 -15.51 -1.18
N SER A 32 -1.39 -15.59 -2.16
CA SER A 32 -1.39 -16.64 -3.18
C SER A 32 -1.29 -18.06 -2.62
N THR A 33 -0.63 -18.25 -1.47
CA THR A 33 -0.60 -19.54 -0.77
C THR A 33 -1.94 -19.86 -0.11
N VAL A 34 -2.52 -18.89 0.60
CA VAL A 34 -3.80 -19.02 1.30
C VAL A 34 -4.95 -19.28 0.31
N LYS A 35 -4.97 -18.60 -0.84
CA LYS A 35 -6.00 -18.76 -1.89
C LYS A 35 -6.09 -20.16 -2.49
N LYS A 36 -5.08 -21.03 -2.31
CA LYS A 36 -5.11 -22.41 -2.81
C LYS A 36 -6.14 -23.26 -2.08
N THR A 37 -6.38 -22.97 -0.80
CA THR A 37 -7.31 -23.73 0.04
C THR A 37 -8.40 -22.85 0.68
N GLY A 38 -8.26 -21.53 0.60
CA GLY A 38 -9.20 -20.56 1.14
C GLY A 38 -10.16 -19.96 0.12
N LYS A 39 -11.10 -19.16 0.63
CA LYS A 39 -12.02 -18.35 -0.16
C LYS A 39 -11.87 -16.88 0.23
N VAL A 40 -11.78 -16.00 -0.76
CA VAL A 40 -11.76 -14.55 -0.52
C VAL A 40 -13.14 -14.13 -0.01
N LEU A 41 -13.17 -13.56 1.20
CA LEU A 41 -14.38 -13.02 1.83
C LEU A 41 -14.55 -11.53 1.56
N MET A 42 -13.44 -10.79 1.53
CA MET A 42 -13.39 -9.34 1.34
C MET A 42 -12.00 -8.93 0.85
N THR A 43 -11.92 -7.80 0.15
CA THR A 43 -10.65 -7.20 -0.30
C THR A 43 -10.41 -5.82 0.35
N SER A 44 -9.16 -5.33 0.37
CA SER A 44 -8.86 -3.94 0.76
C SER A 44 -9.61 -2.92 -0.12
N GLY A 45 -9.92 -3.27 -1.37
CA GLY A 45 -10.73 -2.43 -2.25
C GLY A 45 -12.16 -2.27 -1.75
N ASP A 46 -12.75 -3.31 -1.16
CA ASP A 46 -14.09 -3.25 -0.57
C ASP A 46 -14.09 -2.41 0.72
N ILE A 47 -13.06 -2.55 1.54
CA ILE A 47 -12.86 -1.71 2.73
C ILE A 47 -12.66 -0.24 2.34
N CYS A 48 -11.93 0.02 1.26
CA CYS A 48 -11.75 1.38 0.74
C CYS A 48 -13.08 2.01 0.28
N LYS A 49 -13.94 1.25 -0.42
CA LYS A 49 -15.30 1.71 -0.77
C LYS A 49 -16.15 2.04 0.46
N ALA A 50 -15.91 1.39 1.59
CA ALA A 50 -16.55 1.67 2.87
C ALA A 50 -15.93 2.87 3.63
N GLY A 51 -14.91 3.54 3.07
CA GLY A 51 -14.32 4.76 3.63
C GLY A 51 -13.08 4.54 4.51
N ALA A 52 -12.50 3.34 4.51
CA ALA A 52 -11.28 2.99 5.25
C ALA A 52 -10.17 2.51 4.31
N CYS A 53 -9.81 3.34 3.31
CA CYS A 53 -8.79 2.99 2.34
C CYS A 53 -7.41 2.81 2.99
N THR A 54 -6.76 1.70 2.69
CA THR A 54 -5.35 1.46 3.00
C THR A 54 -4.47 1.88 1.82
N PHE A 55 -3.23 2.28 2.09
CA PHE A 55 -2.27 2.65 1.05
C PHE A 55 -0.87 2.21 1.41
N ASP A 56 -0.06 1.96 0.38
CA ASP A 56 1.39 1.89 0.50
C ASP A 56 1.98 3.27 0.18
N GLY A 57 2.91 3.72 1.02
CA GLY A 57 3.47 5.06 0.93
C GLY A 57 4.96 5.09 1.20
N LEU A 58 5.63 6.08 0.61
CA LEU A 58 7.03 6.38 0.92
C LEU A 58 7.11 7.46 1.99
N ILE A 59 7.89 7.21 3.02
CA ILE A 59 8.19 8.17 4.07
C ILE A 59 9.64 8.61 3.98
N VAL A 60 9.89 9.88 4.28
CA VAL A 60 11.22 10.47 4.25
C VAL A 60 11.37 11.39 5.47
N THR A 61 12.59 11.47 6.00
CA THR A 61 12.86 12.44 7.06
C THR A 61 12.81 13.85 6.49
N ARG A 62 12.29 14.81 7.27
CA ARG A 62 12.24 16.22 6.85
C ARG A 62 13.61 16.78 6.49
N LYS A 63 14.66 16.38 7.22
CA LYS A 63 16.03 16.80 6.99
C LYS A 63 16.50 16.36 5.59
N PHE A 64 16.43 15.06 5.30
CA PHE A 64 16.87 14.53 4.01
C PHE A 64 16.11 15.17 2.83
N ALA A 65 14.79 15.30 2.95
CA ALA A 65 13.98 15.89 1.88
C ALA A 65 14.34 17.36 1.60
N LYS A 66 14.63 18.14 2.66
CA LYS A 66 15.08 19.54 2.54
C LYS A 66 16.48 19.67 1.96
N GLU A 67 17.39 18.78 2.32
CA GLU A 67 18.77 18.78 1.84
C GLU A 67 18.90 18.24 0.40
N ASN A 68 17.94 17.43 -0.07
CA ASN A 68 18.00 16.75 -1.36
C ASN A 68 16.76 16.99 -2.25
N PRO A 69 16.35 18.26 -2.48
CA PRO A 69 15.07 18.54 -3.13
C PRO A 69 15.01 18.08 -4.59
N GLU A 70 16.13 18.11 -5.32
CA GLU A 70 16.20 17.64 -6.71
C GLU A 70 16.05 16.12 -6.80
N PHE A 71 16.72 15.39 -5.90
CA PHE A 71 16.58 13.95 -5.79
C PHE A 71 15.13 13.55 -5.49
N MET A 72 14.46 14.24 -4.56
CA MET A 72 13.06 13.95 -4.24
C MET A 72 12.15 14.11 -5.48
N VAL A 73 12.34 15.17 -6.27
CA VAL A 73 11.57 15.36 -7.51
C VAL A 73 11.91 14.29 -8.54
N ALA A 74 13.19 13.96 -8.72
CA ALA A 74 13.62 12.94 -9.68
C ALA A 74 13.06 11.56 -9.33
N LEU A 75 13.09 11.18 -8.05
CA LEU A 75 12.51 9.94 -7.55
C LEU A 75 11.00 9.88 -7.82
N VAL A 76 10.27 10.94 -7.47
CA VAL A 76 8.82 10.99 -7.72
C VAL A 76 8.49 10.94 -9.21
N LYS A 77 9.27 11.60 -10.08
CA LYS A 77 9.12 11.48 -11.54
C LYS A 77 9.38 10.06 -12.04
N ALA A 78 10.39 9.37 -11.51
CA ALA A 78 10.70 7.99 -11.88
C ALA A 78 9.56 7.03 -11.49
N LEU A 79 9.03 7.16 -10.27
CA LEU A 79 7.89 6.38 -9.80
C LEU A 79 6.64 6.66 -10.64
N ALA A 80 6.31 7.94 -10.87
CA ALA A 80 5.16 8.32 -11.69
C ALA A 80 5.25 7.78 -13.12
N LYS A 81 6.46 7.68 -13.70
CA LYS A 81 6.69 7.07 -15.00
C LYS A 81 6.42 5.57 -14.97
N ALA A 82 6.89 4.85 -13.96
CA ALA A 82 6.63 3.42 -13.79
C ALA A 82 5.14 3.14 -13.57
N ASP A 83 4.48 3.95 -12.74
CA ASP A 83 3.04 3.85 -12.50
C ASP A 83 2.23 4.13 -13.77
N ALA A 84 2.65 5.11 -14.57
CA ALA A 84 2.01 5.43 -15.86
C ALA A 84 2.22 4.32 -16.90
N ASP A 85 3.40 3.69 -16.94
CA ASP A 85 3.68 2.54 -17.80
C ASP A 85 2.74 1.38 -17.49
N TYR A 86 2.57 1.05 -16.20
CA TYR A 86 1.60 0.02 -15.80
C TYR A 86 0.15 0.43 -16.13
N ARG A 87 -0.29 1.64 -15.72
CA ARG A 87 -1.65 2.13 -15.98
C ARG A 87 -2.02 2.15 -17.47
N GLY A 88 -1.06 2.47 -18.34
CA GLY A 88 -1.30 2.61 -19.77
C GLY A 88 -1.67 1.30 -20.45
N ASN A 89 -1.07 0.19 -20.00
CA ASN A 89 -1.42 -1.15 -20.51
C ASN A 89 -1.04 -2.26 -19.51
N PRO A 90 -1.88 -2.52 -18.49
CA PRO A 90 -1.54 -3.49 -17.44
C PRO A 90 -1.25 -4.89 -17.98
N LYS A 91 -2.00 -5.34 -19.00
CA LYS A 91 -1.81 -6.68 -19.61
C LYS A 91 -0.50 -6.79 -20.37
N ALA A 92 -0.12 -5.77 -21.14
CA ALA A 92 1.18 -5.78 -21.81
C ALA A 92 2.34 -5.66 -20.80
N TRP A 93 2.15 -4.87 -19.74
CA TRP A 93 3.13 -4.72 -18.67
C TRP A 93 3.38 -6.04 -17.95
N THR A 94 2.32 -6.75 -17.55
CA THR A 94 2.42 -8.06 -16.87
C THR A 94 2.71 -9.21 -17.83
N GLY A 95 2.57 -9.01 -19.14
CA GLY A 95 3.05 -9.93 -20.17
C GLY A 95 4.56 -9.83 -20.44
N ASP A 96 5.24 -8.80 -19.92
CA ASP A 96 6.68 -8.62 -20.04
C ASP A 96 7.42 -9.44 -18.97
N ALA A 97 8.10 -10.51 -19.40
CA ALA A 97 8.81 -11.42 -18.51
C ALA A 97 9.91 -10.73 -17.69
N ALA A 98 10.57 -9.68 -18.22
CA ALA A 98 11.60 -8.97 -17.48
C ALA A 98 11.00 -8.13 -16.34
N LYS A 99 9.85 -7.48 -16.59
CA LYS A 99 9.13 -6.73 -15.56
C LYS A 99 8.58 -7.65 -14.47
N VAL A 100 7.98 -8.77 -14.86
CA VAL A 100 7.50 -9.80 -13.93
C VAL A 100 8.64 -10.35 -13.08
N ALA A 101 9.77 -10.72 -13.68
CA ALA A 101 10.93 -11.22 -12.96
C ALA A 101 11.51 -10.18 -11.99
N ALA A 102 11.51 -8.90 -12.36
CA ALA A 102 11.95 -7.82 -11.49
C ALA A 102 11.06 -7.68 -10.25
N VAL A 103 9.73 -7.73 -10.41
CA VAL A 103 8.80 -7.71 -9.26
C VAL A 103 8.99 -8.93 -8.38
N ALA A 104 8.98 -10.14 -8.97
CA ALA A 104 9.16 -11.40 -8.25
C ALA A 104 10.43 -11.42 -7.39
N LYS A 105 11.55 -10.89 -7.94
CA LYS A 105 12.83 -10.79 -7.22
C LYS A 105 12.72 -9.98 -5.93
N TRP A 106 12.01 -8.85 -5.96
CA TRP A 106 11.95 -7.93 -4.82
C TRP A 106 10.80 -8.22 -3.86
N SER A 107 9.67 -8.72 -4.35
CA SER A 107 8.53 -9.07 -3.51
C SER A 107 8.64 -10.47 -2.87
N GLY A 108 9.47 -11.34 -3.45
CA GLY A 108 9.52 -12.76 -3.09
C GLY A 108 8.31 -13.56 -3.61
N ALA A 109 7.45 -12.94 -4.44
CA ALA A 109 6.39 -13.64 -5.16
C ALA A 109 6.96 -14.54 -6.24
N LYS A 110 6.18 -15.55 -6.63
CA LYS A 110 6.51 -16.33 -7.81
C LYS A 110 6.18 -15.52 -9.07
N PRO A 111 6.98 -15.62 -10.14
CA PRO A 111 6.71 -14.92 -11.40
C PRO A 111 5.26 -15.10 -11.89
N GLU A 112 4.72 -16.31 -11.79
CA GLU A 112 3.35 -16.63 -12.21
C GLU A 112 2.25 -15.92 -11.39
N ASP A 113 2.54 -15.54 -10.14
CA ASP A 113 1.57 -14.87 -9.25
C ASP A 113 1.60 -13.33 -9.40
N VAL A 114 2.66 -12.78 -10.02
CA VAL A 114 2.86 -11.32 -10.14
C VAL A 114 1.71 -10.61 -10.89
N PRO A 115 1.18 -11.11 -12.02
CA PRO A 115 0.11 -10.42 -12.72
C PRO A 115 -1.15 -10.23 -11.86
N ASP A 116 -1.54 -11.29 -11.15
CA ASP A 116 -2.68 -11.27 -10.25
C ASP A 116 -2.42 -10.34 -9.06
N ALA A 117 -1.25 -10.42 -8.44
CA ALA A 117 -0.86 -9.54 -7.33
C ALA A 117 -0.90 -8.06 -7.74
N MET A 118 -0.30 -7.71 -8.88
CA MET A 118 -0.28 -6.34 -9.41
C MET A 118 -1.69 -5.81 -9.71
N SER A 119 -2.62 -6.68 -10.12
CA SER A 119 -4.00 -6.31 -10.41
C SER A 119 -4.80 -5.87 -9.17
N LEU A 120 -4.32 -6.21 -7.96
CA LEU A 120 -4.94 -5.81 -6.70
C LEU A 120 -4.60 -4.38 -6.30
N TYR A 121 -3.62 -3.75 -6.97
CA TYR A 121 -3.15 -2.40 -6.65
C TYR A 121 -3.67 -1.35 -7.63
N GLY A 122 -4.04 -0.20 -7.08
CA GLY A 122 -4.22 1.03 -7.84
C GLY A 122 -2.95 1.87 -7.79
N PHE A 123 -2.40 2.23 -8.96
CA PHE A 123 -1.22 3.10 -9.06
C PHE A 123 -1.68 4.51 -9.43
N PRO A 124 -1.73 5.49 -8.50
CA PRO A 124 -2.30 6.80 -8.78
C PRO A 124 -1.39 7.68 -9.64
N SER A 125 -1.99 8.49 -10.52
CA SER A 125 -1.27 9.55 -11.23
C SER A 125 -0.77 10.64 -10.28
N LEU A 126 0.18 11.48 -10.72
CA LEU A 126 0.64 12.62 -9.91
C LEU A 126 -0.52 13.57 -9.53
N GLN A 127 -1.48 13.77 -10.43
CA GLN A 127 -2.66 14.59 -10.20
C GLN A 127 -3.54 13.99 -9.09
N GLN A 128 -3.80 12.68 -9.16
CA GLN A 128 -4.54 11.98 -8.11
C GLN A 128 -3.80 12.02 -6.78
N GLN A 129 -2.48 11.76 -6.79
CA GLN A 129 -1.63 11.83 -5.60
C GLN A 129 -1.70 13.20 -4.93
N ALA A 130 -1.65 14.29 -5.71
CA ALA A 130 -1.72 15.66 -5.19
C ALA A 130 -3.13 16.10 -4.75
N SER A 131 -4.17 15.35 -5.08
CA SER A 131 -5.57 15.66 -4.76
C SER A 131 -6.00 15.13 -3.38
N PRO A 132 -7.18 15.52 -2.87
CA PRO A 132 -7.77 14.93 -1.66
C PRO A 132 -8.01 13.42 -1.73
N GLU A 133 -8.00 12.82 -2.93
CA GLU A 133 -8.05 11.36 -3.09
C GLU A 133 -6.86 10.67 -2.40
N TRP A 134 -5.73 11.37 -2.22
CA TRP A 134 -4.53 10.82 -1.59
C TRP A 134 -3.85 11.83 -0.64
N LEU A 135 -2.79 12.49 -1.10
CA LEU A 135 -1.89 13.29 -0.24
C LEU A 135 -2.40 14.72 -0.03
N GLY A 136 -3.24 15.24 -0.93
CA GLY A 136 -3.81 16.57 -0.84
C GLY A 136 -4.99 16.68 0.13
N GLY A 137 -5.54 17.89 0.29
CA GLY A 137 -6.72 18.11 1.14
C GLY A 137 -6.45 18.20 2.66
N GLY A 138 -5.18 18.20 3.09
CA GLY A 138 -4.81 18.36 4.49
C GLY A 138 -5.39 17.25 5.37
N ALA A 139 -6.00 17.59 6.51
CA ALA A 139 -6.66 16.62 7.39
C ALA A 139 -7.83 15.88 6.73
N ASN A 140 -8.37 16.41 5.63
CA ASN A 140 -9.46 15.79 4.88
C ASN A 140 -8.99 14.84 3.78
N GLY A 141 -7.69 14.82 3.47
CA GLY A 141 -7.09 13.91 2.49
C GLY A 141 -7.14 12.45 2.93
N ALA A 142 -7.23 11.53 1.97
CA ALA A 142 -7.32 10.10 2.27
C ALA A 142 -6.13 9.59 3.08
N ALA A 143 -4.89 10.01 2.77
CA ALA A 143 -3.71 9.56 3.50
C ALA A 143 -3.72 10.01 4.98
N ALA A 144 -4.08 11.27 5.24
CA ALA A 144 -4.16 11.79 6.60
C ALA A 144 -5.28 11.10 7.41
N LYS A 145 -6.45 10.88 6.78
CA LYS A 145 -7.56 10.14 7.39
C LYS A 145 -7.20 8.69 7.70
N ALA A 146 -6.56 7.99 6.77
CA ALA A 146 -6.13 6.61 6.96
C ALA A 146 -5.12 6.49 8.11
N LEU A 147 -4.15 7.42 8.21
CA LEU A 147 -3.22 7.47 9.34
C LEU A 147 -3.95 7.69 10.68
N ALA A 148 -4.92 8.60 10.72
CA ALA A 148 -5.71 8.86 11.92
C ALA A 148 -6.58 7.64 12.31
N GLN A 149 -7.26 7.02 11.35
CA GLN A 149 -8.06 5.81 11.55
C GLN A 149 -7.20 4.67 12.09
N GLN A 150 -6.03 4.43 11.49
CA GLN A 150 -5.12 3.39 11.93
C GLN A 150 -4.58 3.66 13.35
N ALA A 151 -4.23 4.90 13.66
CA ALA A 151 -3.76 5.26 15.00
C ALA A 151 -4.84 5.05 16.07
N ASN A 152 -6.09 5.43 15.78
CA ASN A 152 -7.22 5.19 16.66
C ASN A 152 -7.48 3.68 16.84
N PHE A 153 -7.50 2.92 15.75
CA PHE A 153 -7.64 1.46 15.80
C PHE A 153 -6.56 0.83 16.68
N LEU A 154 -5.30 1.20 16.49
CA LEU A 154 -4.19 0.70 17.31
C LEU A 154 -4.31 1.12 18.78
N LYS A 155 -4.85 2.31 19.08
CA LYS A 155 -5.14 2.73 20.46
C LYS A 155 -6.23 1.87 21.09
N ASP A 156 -7.32 1.62 20.36
CA ASP A 156 -8.44 0.79 20.83
C ASP A 156 -8.01 -0.67 21.07
N GLN A 157 -7.05 -1.17 20.28
CA GLN A 157 -6.41 -2.47 20.48
C GLN A 157 -5.34 -2.46 21.61
N GLY A 158 -5.18 -1.36 22.35
CA GLY A 158 -4.19 -1.23 23.42
C GLY A 158 -2.73 -1.21 22.96
N ARG A 159 -2.48 -1.01 21.66
CA ARG A 159 -1.13 -0.98 21.05
C ARG A 159 -0.49 0.40 21.09
N LEU A 160 -1.29 1.45 21.23
CA LEU A 160 -0.85 2.83 21.44
C LEU A 160 -1.47 3.39 22.72
N THR A 161 -0.69 4.18 23.47
CA THR A 161 -1.17 4.87 24.67
C THR A 161 -1.86 6.21 24.34
N SER A 162 -1.47 6.85 23.24
CA SER A 162 -2.03 8.11 22.76
C SER A 162 -1.97 8.21 21.23
N VAL A 163 -2.73 9.15 20.68
CA VAL A 163 -2.78 9.46 19.24
C VAL A 163 -2.58 10.95 19.04
N ALA A 164 -2.02 11.34 17.89
CA ALA A 164 -1.88 12.75 17.55
C ALA A 164 -3.24 13.35 17.16
N PRO A 165 -3.51 14.63 17.47
CA PRO A 165 -4.77 15.28 17.08
C PRO A 165 -4.87 15.54 15.57
N ASP A 166 -3.73 15.56 14.86
CA ASP A 166 -3.65 15.85 13.44
C ASP A 166 -2.43 15.17 12.81
N TYR A 167 -2.66 14.31 11.82
CA TYR A 167 -1.63 13.61 11.05
C TYR A 167 -1.31 14.29 9.71
N SER A 168 -2.05 15.32 9.30
CA SER A 168 -1.86 15.99 8.01
C SER A 168 -0.49 16.65 7.88
N LYS A 169 0.11 17.07 9.01
CA LYS A 169 1.47 17.62 9.07
C LYS A 169 2.54 16.63 8.62
N ASN A 170 2.23 15.33 8.61
CA ASN A 170 3.13 14.25 8.22
C ASN A 170 2.96 13.85 6.76
N VAL A 171 2.00 14.45 6.05
CA VAL A 171 1.73 14.22 4.62
C VAL A 171 2.17 15.45 3.84
N SER A 172 2.99 15.27 2.81
CA SER A 172 3.46 16.38 1.96
C SER A 172 3.05 16.18 0.51
N VAL A 173 2.41 17.19 -0.07
CA VAL A 173 2.12 17.27 -1.52
C VAL A 173 3.23 17.95 -2.32
N GLU A 174 4.25 18.48 -1.66
CA GLU A 174 5.28 19.32 -2.30
C GLU A 174 5.95 18.58 -3.47
N TRP A 175 6.42 17.36 -3.21
CA TRP A 175 7.24 16.61 -4.16
C TRP A 175 6.45 16.16 -5.39
N VAL A 176 5.20 15.72 -5.19
CA VAL A 176 4.28 15.40 -6.31
C VAL A 176 3.90 16.64 -7.10
N THR A 177 3.68 17.77 -6.44
CA THR A 177 3.38 19.05 -7.11
C THR A 177 4.55 19.55 -7.93
N ARG A 178 5.78 19.44 -7.40
CA ARG A 178 7.00 19.81 -8.13
C ARG A 178 7.29 18.86 -9.28
N ALA A 179 6.99 17.57 -9.14
CA ALA A 179 7.16 16.59 -10.21
C ALA A 179 6.20 16.79 -11.41
N MET A 180 5.07 17.48 -11.22
CA MET A 180 4.16 17.84 -12.31
C MET A 180 4.64 19.03 -13.16
N LYS A 181 5.63 19.77 -12.69
CA LYS A 181 6.27 20.87 -13.43
C LYS A 181 7.44 20.34 -14.27
#